data_AF-A0A939DW00-F1
#
_entry.id   AF-A0A939DW00-F1
#
_cell.length_a   1.000
_cell.length_b   1.000
_cell.length_c   1.000
_cell.angle_alpha   90.00
_cell.angle_beta   90.00
_cell.angle_gamma   90.00
#
_symmetry.space_group_name_H-M   'P 1'
#
loop_
_entity.id
_entity.type
_entity.pdbx_description
1 polymer ?
#
loop_
_entity_poly.entity_id
_entity_poly.type
_entity_poly.pdbx_seq_one_letter_code
_entity_poly.pdbx_strand_id
1 'polypeptide(L)'
;MATAGIVRLKGEDEEVVAIAVAAKRAVAYHRDLQRELMPQLSALHAARREMTTPHPQLQMPSAETAARGRGIVWTFLFAVSLVAAVVAVAMLSPLGPRTKWVAPDVAVQIAMPALIIAAIAGVGALILRPARGRAAVATVLSSIVTILLAAVFLFRLVGGGGDRGFTAEQLGPWLAGAGILLVLLIALTWRLDRLRRSDVFAEGGIPKGNREAQADARRVRESARRAANLTPATAAARDELRQQWAHALQQRGARTEAADQAAEIGPVAWLVWTVYDGDLDVSLLLR
;
A
#
# COMPACT_ATOMS: atom_id res chain seq x y z
N MET A 1 22.38 7.02 8.54
CA MET A 1 21.64 8.10 7.85
C MET A 1 20.15 7.80 7.93
N ALA A 2 19.46 8.34 8.94
CA ALA A 2 18.01 8.21 9.04
C ALA A 2 17.37 9.14 8.00
N THR A 3 16.70 8.58 7.01
CA THR A 3 15.84 9.33 6.09
C THR A 3 14.85 10.17 6.91
N ALA A 4 14.48 11.35 6.40
CA ALA A 4 13.39 12.18 6.91
C ALA A 4 12.04 11.45 6.74
N GLY A 5 11.91 10.30 7.40
CA GLY A 5 10.84 9.35 7.25
C GLY A 5 9.61 9.86 7.97
N ILE A 6 8.50 9.81 7.26
CA ILE A 6 7.14 9.94 7.77
C ILE A 6 6.98 8.94 8.93
N VAL A 7 6.50 9.41 10.08
CA VAL A 7 6.22 8.55 11.23
C VAL A 7 4.83 7.97 11.00
N ARG A 8 4.77 6.75 10.45
CA ARG A 8 3.49 6.07 10.24
C ARG A 8 3.08 5.33 11.50
N LEU A 9 1.86 5.58 11.96
CA LEU A 9 1.24 4.84 13.04
C LEU A 9 0.85 3.44 12.54
N LYS A 10 0.95 2.44 13.41
CA LYS A 10 0.54 1.06 13.11
C LYS A 10 -0.99 1.00 13.01
N GLY A 11 -1.50 0.12 12.16
CA GLY A 11 -2.93 -0.08 11.95
C GLY A 11 -3.40 0.34 10.56
N GLU A 12 -4.68 0.09 10.31
CA GLU A 12 -5.38 0.59 9.12
C GLU A 12 -5.74 2.08 9.30
N ASP A 13 -5.84 2.82 8.20
CA ASP A 13 -6.04 4.28 8.23
C ASP A 13 -7.34 4.66 8.98
N GLU A 14 -8.43 3.90 8.80
CA GLU A 14 -9.70 4.08 9.53
C GLU A 14 -9.53 3.88 11.04
N GLU A 15 -8.74 2.89 11.44
CA GLU A 15 -8.45 2.60 12.83
C GLU A 15 -7.62 3.72 13.47
N VAL A 16 -6.58 4.18 12.77
CA VAL A 16 -5.71 5.26 13.24
C VAL A 16 -6.50 6.55 13.46
N VAL A 17 -7.35 6.92 12.50
CA VAL A 17 -8.23 8.10 12.60
C VAL A 17 -9.19 7.95 13.77
N ALA A 18 -9.77 6.77 13.94
CA ALA A 18 -10.76 6.55 14.98
C ALA A 18 -10.11 6.56 16.39
N ILE A 19 -8.89 6.05 16.56
CA ILE A 19 -8.09 6.20 17.79
C ILE A 19 -7.74 7.69 18.01
N ALA A 20 -7.44 8.44 16.96
CA ALA A 20 -7.17 9.87 17.07
C ALA A 20 -8.41 10.68 17.49
N VAL A 21 -9.61 10.30 17.05
CA VAL A 21 -10.87 10.89 17.55
C VAL A 21 -11.05 10.64 19.05
N ALA A 22 -10.72 9.43 19.53
CA ALA A 22 -10.74 9.13 20.96
C ALA A 22 -9.69 9.94 21.74
N ALA A 23 -8.48 10.08 21.18
CA ALA A 23 -7.42 10.89 21.78
C ALA A 23 -7.83 12.36 21.88
N LYS A 24 -8.44 12.92 20.83
CA LYS A 24 -8.99 14.28 20.84
C LYS A 24 -10.05 14.46 21.93
N ARG A 25 -10.96 13.51 22.10
CA ARG A 25 -11.97 13.55 23.18
C ARG A 25 -11.31 13.54 24.55
N ALA A 26 -10.31 12.69 24.79
CA ALA A 26 -9.57 12.67 26.06
C ALA A 26 -8.85 14.01 26.32
N VAL A 27 -8.19 14.59 25.30
CA VAL A 27 -7.54 15.90 25.44
C VAL A 27 -8.53 17.03 25.68
N ALA A 28 -9.74 16.97 25.10
CA ALA A 28 -10.75 18.02 25.23
C ALA A 28 -11.27 18.22 26.68
N TYR A 29 -11.12 17.22 27.56
CA TYR A 29 -11.42 17.38 28.99
C TYR A 29 -10.43 18.34 29.69
N HIS A 30 -9.20 18.47 29.15
CA HIS A 30 -8.17 19.34 29.69
C HIS A 30 -8.05 20.64 28.87
N ARG A 31 -8.87 21.65 29.22
CA ARG A 31 -9.00 22.90 28.44
C ARG A 31 -7.67 23.62 28.18
N ASP A 32 -6.75 23.66 29.13
CA ASP A 32 -5.47 24.35 28.96
C ASP A 32 -4.57 23.62 27.98
N LEU A 33 -4.47 22.28 28.11
CA LEU A 33 -3.74 21.44 27.16
C LEU A 33 -4.34 21.55 25.75
N GLN A 34 -5.68 21.55 25.64
CA GLN A 34 -6.36 21.73 24.37
C GLN A 34 -6.04 23.10 23.74
N ARG A 35 -6.11 24.19 24.52
CA ARG A 35 -5.81 25.55 24.06
C ARG A 35 -4.37 25.67 23.54
N GLU A 36 -3.42 24.98 24.16
CA GLU A 36 -2.03 24.97 23.72
C GLU A 36 -1.80 24.06 22.50
N LEU A 37 -2.46 22.89 22.45
CA LEU A 37 -2.23 21.88 21.42
C LEU A 37 -2.92 22.22 20.08
N MET A 38 -4.17 22.72 20.10
CA MET A 38 -4.94 22.90 18.86
C MET A 38 -4.30 23.87 17.86
N PRO A 39 -3.78 25.04 18.25
CA PRO A 39 -3.07 25.92 17.32
C PRO A 39 -1.84 25.25 16.69
N GLN A 40 -1.13 24.41 17.45
CA GLN A 40 0.03 23.68 16.96
C GLN A 40 -0.36 22.60 15.95
N LEU A 41 -1.46 21.88 16.17
CA LEU A 41 -1.98 20.90 15.20
C LEU A 41 -2.43 21.57 13.91
N SER A 42 -3.12 22.71 13.98
CA SER A 42 -3.54 23.47 12.80
C SER A 42 -2.33 24.00 12.01
N ALA A 43 -1.33 24.55 12.69
CA ALA A 43 -0.08 24.99 12.05
C ALA A 43 0.69 23.81 11.41
N LEU A 44 0.73 22.66 12.10
CA LEU A 44 1.35 21.45 11.58
C LEU A 44 0.63 20.93 10.33
N HIS A 45 -0.70 20.93 10.35
CA HIS A 45 -1.51 20.53 9.19
C HIS A 45 -1.30 21.47 8.01
N ALA A 46 -1.29 22.79 8.24
CA ALA A 46 -1.03 23.78 7.20
C ALA A 46 0.37 23.62 6.60
N ALA A 47 1.41 23.52 7.44
CA ALA A 47 2.79 23.33 6.99
C ALA A 47 2.97 22.01 6.23
N ARG A 48 2.27 20.94 6.65
CA ARG A 48 2.31 19.65 5.94
C ARG A 48 1.61 19.75 4.59
N ARG A 49 0.43 20.38 4.52
CA ARG A 49 -0.27 20.63 3.25
C ARG A 49 0.59 21.44 2.29
N GLU A 50 1.31 22.45 2.77
CA GLU A 50 2.22 23.24 1.93
C GLU A 50 3.34 22.37 1.34
N MET A 51 3.91 21.45 2.13
CA MET A 51 4.92 20.50 1.65
C MET A 51 4.38 19.46 0.67
N THR A 52 3.12 19.08 0.79
CA THR A 52 2.48 18.08 -0.09
C THR A 52 1.76 18.71 -1.28
N THR A 53 1.53 20.03 -1.29
CA THR A 53 0.97 20.71 -2.45
C THR A 53 2.01 20.69 -3.55
N PRO A 54 1.72 20.07 -4.72
CA PRO A 54 2.66 20.00 -5.81
C PRO A 54 3.04 21.41 -6.26
N HIS A 55 4.27 21.84 -5.96
CA HIS A 55 4.80 23.05 -6.59
C HIS A 55 4.92 22.78 -8.09
N PRO A 56 4.46 23.70 -8.96
CA PRO A 56 4.66 23.59 -10.40
C PRO A 56 6.17 23.61 -10.67
N GLN A 57 6.76 22.42 -10.76
CA GLN A 57 8.16 22.26 -11.10
C GLN A 57 8.35 22.82 -12.50
N LEU A 58 9.28 23.76 -12.65
CA LEU A 58 9.83 24.16 -13.95
C LEU A 58 10.37 22.89 -14.64
N GLN A 59 9.57 22.34 -15.54
CA GLN A 59 9.86 21.09 -16.24
C GLN A 59 11.04 21.31 -17.17
N MET A 60 12.16 20.62 -16.91
CA MET A 60 13.21 20.48 -17.91
C MET A 60 12.75 19.44 -18.96
N PRO A 61 12.58 19.81 -20.24
CA PRO A 61 11.90 19.00 -21.25
C PRO A 61 12.61 17.70 -21.67
N SER A 62 13.87 17.47 -21.29
CA SER A 62 14.64 16.31 -21.74
C SER A 62 14.39 15.02 -20.95
N ALA A 63 13.95 15.09 -19.69
CA ALA A 63 13.73 13.92 -18.84
C ALA A 63 12.35 13.26 -19.07
N GLU A 64 11.40 13.98 -19.65
CA GLU A 64 10.01 13.55 -19.77
C GLU A 64 9.79 12.52 -20.90
N THR A 65 10.50 12.68 -22.03
CA THR A 65 10.36 11.79 -23.20
C THR A 65 10.87 10.38 -22.90
N ALA A 66 12.00 10.25 -22.21
CA ALA A 66 12.55 8.95 -21.80
C ALA A 66 11.72 8.28 -20.68
N ALA A 67 10.98 9.05 -19.89
CA ALA A 67 10.04 8.51 -18.90
C ALA A 67 8.76 8.00 -19.57
N ARG A 68 8.23 8.70 -20.57
CA ARG A 68 7.06 8.24 -21.36
C ARG A 68 7.32 6.94 -22.10
N GLY A 69 8.47 6.83 -22.78
CA GLY A 69 8.84 5.60 -23.51
C GLY A 69 8.89 4.37 -22.60
N ARG A 70 9.52 4.49 -21.43
CA ARG A 70 9.56 3.40 -20.43
C ARG A 70 8.19 3.03 -19.89
N GLY A 71 7.31 4.02 -19.67
CA GLY A 71 5.94 3.77 -19.22
C GLY A 71 5.10 2.97 -20.22
N ILE A 72 5.29 3.24 -21.52
CA ILE A 72 4.62 2.50 -22.60
C ILE A 72 5.11 1.05 -22.64
N VAL A 73 6.43 0.84 -22.65
CA VAL A 73 7.04 -0.51 -22.66
C VAL A 73 6.59 -1.31 -21.44
N TRP A 74 6.59 -0.70 -20.26
CA TRP A 74 6.11 -1.37 -19.04
C TRP A 74 4.64 -1.78 -19.16
N THR A 75 3.77 -0.90 -19.66
CA THR A 75 2.34 -1.18 -19.82
C THR A 75 2.12 -2.32 -20.80
N PHE A 76 2.87 -2.35 -21.90
CA PHE A 76 2.80 -3.41 -22.88
C PHE A 76 3.24 -4.76 -22.30
N LEU A 77 4.40 -4.82 -21.62
CA LEU A 77 4.88 -6.06 -21.00
C LEU A 77 3.92 -6.56 -19.91
N PHE A 78 3.36 -5.66 -19.11
CA PHE A 78 2.37 -5.99 -18.10
C PHE A 78 1.10 -6.59 -18.73
N ALA A 79 0.55 -5.94 -19.76
CA ALA A 79 -0.64 -6.42 -20.46
C ALA A 79 -0.39 -7.79 -21.13
N VAL A 80 0.75 -7.95 -21.83
CA VAL A 80 1.14 -9.22 -22.45
C VAL A 80 1.28 -10.31 -21.39
N SER A 81 1.91 -10.02 -20.25
CA SER A 81 2.06 -10.98 -19.15
C SER A 81 0.71 -11.47 -18.62
N LEU A 82 -0.22 -10.55 -18.34
CA LEU A 82 -1.54 -10.91 -17.84
C LEU A 82 -2.37 -11.68 -18.86
N VAL A 83 -2.41 -11.24 -20.12
CA VAL A 83 -3.17 -11.92 -21.17
C VAL A 83 -2.64 -13.33 -21.39
N ALA A 84 -1.31 -13.50 -21.48
CA ALA A 84 -0.69 -14.80 -21.65
C ALA A 84 -0.93 -15.71 -20.43
N ALA A 85 -0.90 -15.17 -19.21
CA ALA A 85 -1.25 -15.92 -18.01
C ALA A 85 -2.71 -16.40 -18.04
N VAL A 86 -3.65 -15.54 -18.44
CA VAL A 86 -5.07 -15.90 -18.59
C VAL A 86 -5.25 -16.98 -19.65
N VAL A 87 -4.55 -16.91 -20.78
CA VAL A 87 -4.60 -17.95 -21.82
C VAL A 87 -4.07 -19.29 -21.27
N ALA A 88 -2.93 -19.27 -20.57
CA ALA A 88 -2.36 -20.47 -19.96
C ALA A 88 -3.32 -21.11 -18.94
N VAL A 89 -4.00 -20.29 -18.13
CA VAL A 89 -5.01 -20.73 -17.15
C VAL A 89 -6.27 -21.26 -17.85
N ALA A 90 -6.77 -20.56 -18.86
CA ALA A 90 -8.00 -20.93 -19.56
C ALA A 90 -7.88 -22.29 -20.26
N MET A 91 -6.73 -22.58 -20.85
CA MET A 91 -6.49 -23.85 -21.55
C MET A 91 -6.52 -25.06 -20.60
N LEU A 92 -6.05 -24.90 -19.36
CA LEU A 92 -6.06 -25.96 -18.33
C LEU A 92 -7.18 -25.84 -17.30
N SER A 93 -8.12 -24.92 -17.51
CA SER A 93 -9.31 -24.81 -16.68
C SER A 93 -10.16 -26.10 -16.70
N PRO A 94 -11.01 -26.31 -15.67
CA PRO A 94 -11.89 -27.47 -15.61
C PRO A 94 -12.75 -27.62 -16.87
N LEU A 95 -13.22 -28.84 -17.12
CA LEU A 95 -14.14 -29.08 -18.24
C LEU A 95 -15.41 -28.24 -18.07
N GLY A 96 -15.68 -27.37 -19.04
CA GLY A 96 -16.87 -26.53 -19.09
C GLY A 96 -17.45 -26.45 -20.50
N PRO A 97 -18.64 -25.83 -20.68
CA PRO A 97 -19.33 -25.77 -21.96
C PRO A 97 -18.49 -25.17 -23.10
N ARG A 98 -17.54 -24.29 -22.77
CA ARG A 98 -16.64 -23.60 -23.70
C ARG A 98 -15.32 -24.32 -23.95
N THR A 99 -14.88 -25.20 -23.03
CA THR A 99 -13.57 -25.87 -23.10
C THR A 99 -13.66 -27.33 -23.50
N LYS A 100 -14.87 -27.92 -23.51
CA LYS A 100 -15.11 -29.33 -23.87
C LYS A 100 -14.65 -29.74 -25.27
N TRP A 101 -14.45 -28.79 -26.19
CA TRP A 101 -14.05 -29.06 -27.57
C TRP A 101 -12.54 -29.01 -27.80
N VAL A 102 -11.76 -28.58 -26.81
CA VAL A 102 -10.30 -28.47 -26.93
C VAL A 102 -9.66 -29.75 -26.39
N ALA A 103 -9.00 -30.49 -27.28
CA ALA A 103 -8.26 -31.70 -26.92
C ALA A 103 -7.11 -31.36 -25.94
N PRO A 104 -6.78 -32.26 -24.99
CA PRO A 104 -5.74 -32.04 -23.99
C PRO A 104 -4.39 -31.66 -24.59
N ASP A 105 -3.97 -32.35 -25.65
CA ASP A 105 -2.69 -32.09 -26.31
C ASP A 105 -2.63 -30.67 -26.90
N VAL A 106 -3.71 -30.23 -27.54
CA VAL A 106 -3.83 -28.87 -28.09
C VAL A 106 -3.83 -27.84 -26.97
N ALA A 107 -4.54 -28.11 -25.87
CA ALA A 107 -4.56 -27.21 -24.71
C ALA A 107 -3.15 -27.02 -24.12
N VAL A 108 -2.36 -28.10 -23.99
CA VAL A 108 -0.98 -28.03 -23.49
C VAL A 108 -0.07 -27.27 -24.45
N GLN A 109 -0.19 -27.53 -25.76
CA GLN A 109 0.58 -26.84 -26.80
C GLN A 109 0.35 -25.33 -26.82
N ILE A 110 -0.83 -24.85 -26.39
CA ILE A 110 -1.12 -23.42 -26.26
C ILE A 110 -0.69 -22.90 -24.88
N ALA A 111 -0.97 -23.66 -23.82
CA ALA A 111 -0.74 -23.21 -22.47
C ALA A 111 0.74 -23.05 -22.12
N MET A 112 1.59 -23.99 -22.56
CA MET A 112 3.02 -23.95 -22.21
C MET A 112 3.73 -22.73 -22.81
N PRO A 113 3.60 -22.42 -24.11
CA PRO A 113 4.14 -21.17 -24.66
C PRO A 113 3.56 -19.93 -23.99
N ALA A 114 2.24 -19.91 -23.73
CA ALA A 114 1.60 -18.78 -23.06
C ALA A 114 2.16 -18.57 -21.64
N LEU A 115 2.43 -19.64 -20.90
CA LEU A 115 3.05 -19.61 -19.58
C LEU A 115 4.48 -19.02 -19.63
N ILE A 116 5.27 -19.44 -20.62
CA ILE A 116 6.64 -18.94 -20.83
C ILE A 116 6.62 -17.44 -21.18
N ILE A 117 5.75 -17.04 -22.11
CA ILE A 117 5.56 -15.63 -22.49
C ILE A 117 5.12 -14.81 -21.28
N ALA A 118 4.19 -15.33 -20.49
CA ALA A 118 3.69 -14.67 -19.28
C ALA A 118 4.82 -14.42 -18.28
N ALA A 119 5.68 -15.42 -18.06
CA ALA A 119 6.82 -15.32 -17.16
C ALA A 119 7.87 -14.32 -17.66
N ILE A 120 8.28 -14.39 -18.92
CA ILE A 120 9.29 -13.47 -19.50
C ILE A 120 8.78 -12.02 -19.46
N ALA A 121 7.56 -11.79 -19.91
CA ALA A 121 6.95 -10.46 -19.89
C ALA A 121 6.74 -9.96 -18.45
N GLY A 122 6.35 -10.86 -17.53
CA GLY A 122 6.18 -10.54 -16.11
C GLY A 122 7.48 -10.15 -15.42
N VAL A 123 8.58 -10.84 -15.71
CA VAL A 123 9.93 -10.47 -15.23
C VAL A 123 10.32 -9.10 -15.78
N GLY A 124 10.09 -8.85 -17.07
CA GLY A 124 10.31 -7.53 -17.67
C GLY A 124 9.52 -6.41 -16.98
N ALA A 125 8.23 -6.65 -16.72
CA ALA A 125 7.37 -5.72 -15.98
C ALA A 125 7.79 -5.56 -14.51
N LEU A 126 8.35 -6.60 -13.88
CA LEU A 126 8.87 -6.55 -12.52
C LEU A 126 10.20 -5.78 -12.42
N ILE A 127 11.02 -5.78 -13.46
CA ILE A 127 12.29 -5.03 -13.48
C ILE A 127 12.02 -3.54 -13.77
N LEU A 128 11.21 -3.27 -14.79
CA LEU A 128 10.87 -1.90 -15.21
C LEU A 128 9.98 -1.20 -14.16
N ARG A 129 10.05 0.13 -14.09
CA ARG A 129 9.16 0.91 -13.21
C ARG A 129 7.83 1.19 -13.92
N PRO A 130 6.69 1.08 -13.21
CA PRO A 130 5.39 1.41 -13.77
C PRO A 130 5.29 2.89 -14.15
N ALA A 131 4.43 3.18 -15.13
CA ALA A 131 4.02 4.55 -15.41
C ALA A 131 3.25 5.13 -14.21
N ARG A 132 3.53 6.40 -13.88
CA ARG A 132 2.84 7.15 -12.81
C ARG A 132 1.31 7.09 -13.02
N GLY A 133 0.56 6.88 -11.94
CA GLY A 133 -0.91 6.85 -11.95
C GLY A 133 -1.56 5.54 -12.40
N ARG A 134 -0.79 4.53 -12.86
CA ARG A 134 -1.35 3.23 -13.31
C ARG A 134 -1.24 2.11 -12.27
N ALA A 135 -0.57 2.36 -11.14
CA ALA A 135 -0.31 1.35 -10.12
C ALA A 135 -1.60 0.75 -9.55
N ALA A 136 -2.64 1.57 -9.28
CA ALA A 136 -3.89 1.08 -8.70
C ALA A 136 -4.62 0.06 -9.61
N VAL A 137 -4.81 0.40 -10.89
CA VAL A 137 -5.45 -0.49 -11.88
C VAL A 137 -4.61 -1.75 -12.10
N ALA A 138 -3.29 -1.60 -12.20
CA ALA A 138 -2.38 -2.73 -12.36
C ALA A 138 -2.42 -3.69 -11.16
N THR A 139 -2.47 -3.18 -9.93
CA THR A 139 -2.62 -4.01 -8.73
C THR A 139 -3.91 -4.82 -8.79
N VAL A 140 -5.05 -4.20 -9.12
CA VAL A 140 -6.34 -4.90 -9.20
C VAL A 140 -6.32 -6.00 -10.26
N LEU A 141 -5.85 -5.68 -11.48
CA LEU A 141 -5.78 -6.66 -12.57
C LEU A 141 -4.83 -7.81 -12.25
N SER A 142 -3.65 -7.51 -11.69
CA SER A 142 -2.67 -8.52 -11.28
C SER A 142 -3.25 -9.44 -10.19
N SER A 143 -3.93 -8.88 -9.18
CA SER A 143 -4.58 -9.66 -8.12
C SER A 143 -5.65 -10.61 -8.66
N ILE A 144 -6.50 -10.15 -9.58
CA ILE A 144 -7.54 -11.00 -10.20
C ILE A 144 -6.90 -12.18 -10.92
N VAL A 145 -5.90 -11.92 -11.77
CA VAL A 145 -5.21 -12.98 -12.52
C VAL A 145 -4.46 -13.93 -11.57
N THR A 146 -3.87 -13.41 -10.49
CA THR A 146 -3.21 -14.22 -9.45
C THR A 146 -4.21 -15.17 -8.78
N ILE A 147 -5.39 -14.69 -8.41
CA ILE A 147 -6.44 -15.51 -7.78
C ILE A 147 -6.94 -16.59 -8.74
N LEU A 148 -7.17 -16.23 -10.01
CA LEU A 148 -7.59 -17.19 -11.04
C LEU A 148 -6.54 -18.28 -11.26
N LEU A 149 -5.27 -17.90 -11.37
CA LEU A 149 -4.16 -18.84 -11.51
C LEU A 149 -4.06 -19.74 -10.28
N ALA A 150 -4.17 -19.19 -9.07
CA ALA A 150 -4.15 -19.96 -7.82
C ALA A 150 -5.29 -20.99 -7.77
N ALA A 151 -6.50 -20.60 -8.16
CA ALA A 151 -7.65 -21.49 -8.16
C ALA A 151 -7.48 -22.67 -9.11
N VAL A 152 -7.03 -22.43 -10.35
CA VAL A 152 -6.79 -23.51 -11.34
C VAL A 152 -5.57 -24.35 -10.95
N PHE A 153 -4.51 -23.72 -10.42
CA PHE A 153 -3.35 -24.42 -9.89
C PHE A 153 -3.74 -25.41 -8.79
N LEU A 154 -4.48 -24.95 -7.77
CA LEU A 154 -4.96 -25.81 -6.67
C LEU A 154 -5.91 -26.90 -7.16
N PHE A 155 -6.82 -26.57 -8.06
CA PHE A 155 -7.72 -27.56 -8.68
C PHE A 155 -6.93 -28.67 -9.37
N ARG A 156 -5.91 -28.33 -10.16
CA ARG A 156 -5.06 -29.30 -10.86
C ARG A 156 -4.12 -30.06 -9.92
N LEU A 157 -3.65 -29.42 -8.85
CA LEU A 157 -2.80 -30.05 -7.85
C LEU A 157 -3.56 -31.14 -7.07
N VAL A 158 -4.83 -30.91 -6.73
CA VAL A 158 -5.66 -31.85 -5.95
C VAL A 158 -6.39 -32.85 -6.85
N GLY A 159 -6.99 -32.40 -7.94
CA GLY A 159 -7.83 -33.21 -8.83
C GLY A 159 -7.08 -33.89 -9.98
N GLY A 160 -5.85 -33.47 -10.27
CA GLY A 160 -5.05 -34.02 -11.37
C GLY A 160 -5.64 -33.74 -12.76
N GLY A 161 -5.55 -34.74 -13.65
CA GLY A 161 -5.95 -34.65 -15.05
C GLY A 161 -7.25 -35.34 -15.43
N GLY A 162 -7.92 -36.01 -14.48
CA GLY A 162 -9.00 -36.97 -14.76
C GLY A 162 -10.25 -36.37 -15.44
N ASP A 163 -10.53 -35.09 -15.26
CA ASP A 163 -11.68 -34.40 -15.84
C ASP A 163 -11.58 -34.16 -17.35
N ARG A 164 -10.35 -34.03 -17.87
CA ARG A 164 -10.07 -33.76 -19.30
C ARG A 164 -9.18 -34.81 -19.95
N GLY A 165 -8.66 -35.76 -19.20
CA GLY A 165 -7.72 -36.78 -19.70
C GLY A 165 -6.28 -36.28 -19.85
N PHE A 166 -5.86 -35.27 -19.07
CA PHE A 166 -4.46 -34.85 -19.06
C PHE A 166 -3.59 -35.92 -18.39
N THR A 167 -2.42 -36.18 -18.97
CA THR A 167 -1.45 -37.09 -18.36
C THR A 167 -0.64 -36.37 -17.26
N ALA A 168 -0.03 -37.14 -16.35
CA ALA A 168 0.85 -36.58 -15.33
C ALA A 168 2.08 -35.88 -15.94
N GLU A 169 2.59 -36.39 -17.06
CA GLU A 169 3.70 -35.82 -17.82
C GLU A 169 3.36 -34.46 -18.43
N GLN A 170 2.08 -34.25 -18.79
CA GLN A 170 1.59 -32.95 -19.28
C GLN A 170 1.37 -31.95 -18.15
N LEU A 171 0.85 -32.40 -17.00
CA LEU A 171 0.52 -31.53 -15.88
C LEU A 171 1.73 -31.13 -15.05
N GLY A 172 2.72 -32.01 -14.86
CA GLY A 172 3.89 -31.74 -14.02
C GLY A 172 4.64 -30.46 -14.41
N PRO A 173 5.09 -30.32 -15.68
CA PRO A 173 5.77 -29.13 -16.15
C PRO A 173 4.92 -27.86 -16.05
N TRP A 174 3.61 -27.97 -16.36
CA TRP A 174 2.69 -26.85 -16.24
C TRP A 174 2.53 -26.40 -14.79
N LEU A 175 2.36 -27.33 -13.84
CA LEU A 175 2.26 -27.03 -12.41
C LEU A 175 3.53 -26.34 -11.92
N ALA A 176 4.72 -26.83 -12.30
CA ALA A 176 5.98 -26.19 -11.95
C ALA A 176 6.05 -24.75 -12.47
N GLY A 177 5.74 -24.53 -13.75
CA GLY A 177 5.74 -23.19 -14.35
C GLY A 177 4.65 -22.27 -13.79
N ALA A 178 3.46 -22.80 -13.51
CA ALA A 178 2.36 -22.08 -12.88
C ALA A 178 2.72 -21.64 -11.46
N GLY A 179 3.42 -22.49 -10.69
CA GLY A 179 3.95 -22.12 -9.38
C GLY A 179 4.95 -20.97 -9.45
N ILE A 180 5.89 -21.02 -10.40
CA ILE A 180 6.85 -19.93 -10.63
C ILE A 180 6.11 -18.64 -11.02
N LEU A 181 5.15 -18.72 -11.94
CA LEU A 181 4.36 -17.58 -12.39
C LEU A 181 3.52 -17.00 -11.25
N LEU A 182 2.97 -17.84 -10.36
CA LEU A 182 2.22 -17.40 -9.20
C LEU A 182 3.10 -16.57 -8.25
N VAL A 183 4.29 -17.06 -7.93
CA VAL A 183 5.27 -16.32 -7.11
C VAL A 183 5.63 -14.98 -7.78
N LEU A 184 5.84 -14.99 -9.09
CA LEU A 184 6.14 -13.79 -9.86
C LEU A 184 5.00 -12.75 -9.80
N LEU A 185 3.75 -13.19 -9.99
CA LEU A 185 2.58 -12.30 -9.92
C LEU A 185 2.35 -11.78 -8.50
N ILE A 186 2.57 -12.60 -7.46
CA ILE A 186 2.53 -12.14 -6.06
C ILE A 186 3.59 -11.05 -5.82
N ALA A 187 4.82 -11.27 -6.27
CA ALA A 187 5.90 -10.29 -6.15
C ALA A 187 5.58 -8.99 -6.90
N LEU A 188 4.96 -9.10 -8.09
CA LEU A 188 4.52 -7.96 -8.89
C LEU A 188 3.41 -7.17 -8.19
N THR A 189 2.38 -7.86 -7.69
CA THR A 189 1.27 -7.26 -6.93
C THR A 189 1.79 -6.56 -5.66
N TRP A 190 2.69 -7.21 -4.92
CA TRP A 190 3.31 -6.62 -3.73
C TRP A 190 4.15 -5.39 -4.07
N ARG A 191 4.94 -5.45 -5.15
CA ARG A 191 5.72 -4.30 -5.63
C ARG A 191 4.81 -3.15 -6.07
N LEU A 192 3.72 -3.44 -6.78
CA LEU A 192 2.76 -2.43 -7.23
C LEU A 192 1.99 -1.82 -6.07
N ASP A 193 1.60 -2.61 -5.07
CA ASP A 193 0.99 -2.10 -3.84
C ASP A 193 1.97 -1.23 -3.06
N ARG A 194 3.22 -1.66 -2.91
CA ARG A 194 4.28 -0.85 -2.29
C ARG A 194 4.53 0.44 -3.06
N LEU A 195 4.52 0.40 -4.39
CA LEU A 195 4.68 1.57 -5.25
C LEU A 195 3.48 2.51 -5.18
N ARG A 196 2.25 1.98 -5.14
CA ARG A 196 1.03 2.76 -4.90
C ARG A 196 1.13 3.49 -3.57
N ARG A 197 1.51 2.77 -2.50
CA ARG A 197 1.75 3.37 -1.18
C ARG A 197 2.86 4.42 -1.26
N SER A 198 3.91 4.21 -2.07
CA SER A 198 5.02 5.17 -2.20
C SER A 198 4.82 6.34 -3.13
N ASP A 199 3.96 6.23 -4.14
CA ASP A 199 3.62 7.33 -5.04
C ASP A 199 2.66 8.30 -4.34
N VAL A 200 1.79 7.80 -3.45
CA VAL A 200 1.11 8.65 -2.45
C VAL A 200 2.15 9.42 -1.62
N PHE A 201 3.22 8.74 -1.16
CA PHE A 201 4.35 9.41 -0.49
C PHE A 201 5.20 10.32 -1.40
N ALA A 202 5.10 10.21 -2.73
CA ALA A 202 5.87 11.03 -3.69
C ALA A 202 5.09 12.27 -4.14
N GLU A 203 3.76 12.19 -4.20
CA GLU A 203 2.88 13.37 -4.32
C GLU A 203 3.01 14.28 -3.07
N GLY A 204 3.34 13.70 -1.90
CA GLY A 204 3.72 14.45 -0.69
C GLY A 204 5.23 14.49 -0.37
N GLY A 205 6.07 14.03 -1.31
CA GLY A 205 7.46 13.67 -1.05
C GLY A 205 8.45 14.72 -1.50
N ILE A 206 9.17 15.31 -0.55
CA ILE A 206 10.20 16.30 -0.83
C ILE A 206 11.28 15.70 -1.75
N PRO A 207 11.55 16.28 -2.94
CA PRO A 207 12.52 15.74 -3.88
C PRO A 207 13.91 15.63 -3.22
N LYS A 208 14.51 14.44 -3.33
CA LYS A 208 15.90 14.19 -2.90
C LYS A 208 16.84 15.13 -3.66
N GLY A 209 17.32 16.17 -2.98
CA GLY A 209 18.26 17.15 -3.53
C GLY A 209 17.99 18.58 -3.08
N ASN A 210 16.77 18.91 -2.66
CA ASN A 210 16.46 20.24 -2.16
C ASN A 210 16.80 20.36 -0.66
N ARG A 211 17.95 20.98 -0.35
CA ARG A 211 18.43 21.18 1.03
C ARG A 211 17.45 22.03 1.86
N GLU A 212 16.80 23.00 1.22
CA GLU A 212 15.84 23.89 1.87
C GLU A 212 14.59 23.11 2.28
N ALA A 213 14.00 22.36 1.35
CA ALA A 213 12.85 21.52 1.67
C ALA A 213 13.18 20.43 2.73
N GLN A 214 14.41 19.88 2.72
CA GLN A 214 14.84 19.00 3.82
C GLN A 214 14.96 19.71 5.16
N ALA A 215 15.41 20.97 5.18
CA ALA A 215 15.46 21.78 6.39
C ALA A 215 14.04 22.09 6.90
N ASP A 216 13.11 22.40 6.01
CA ASP A 216 11.71 22.64 6.37
C ASP A 216 11.06 21.37 6.92
N ALA A 217 11.30 20.21 6.30
CA ALA A 217 10.83 18.91 6.79
C ALA A 217 11.31 18.64 8.23
N ARG A 218 12.59 18.95 8.51
CA ARG A 218 13.17 18.82 9.85
C ARG A 218 12.49 19.76 10.83
N ARG A 219 12.29 21.03 10.46
CA ARG A 219 11.60 22.03 11.30
C ARG A 219 10.17 21.60 11.65
N VAL A 220 9.40 21.14 10.66
CA VAL A 220 8.03 20.66 10.89
C VAL A 220 8.03 19.41 11.76
N ARG A 221 8.96 18.47 11.55
CA ARG A 221 9.11 17.29 12.41
C ARG A 221 9.51 17.64 13.84
N GLU A 222 10.39 18.60 14.04
CA GLU A 222 10.78 19.09 15.36
C GLU A 222 9.60 19.79 16.07
N SER A 223 8.79 20.56 15.33
CA SER A 223 7.54 21.12 15.85
C SER A 223 6.53 20.04 16.24
N ALA A 224 6.34 19.01 15.41
CA ALA A 224 5.53 17.84 15.78
C ALA A 224 6.06 17.15 17.05
N ARG A 225 7.37 16.92 17.14
CA ARG A 225 7.98 16.30 18.32
C ARG A 225 7.77 17.13 19.59
N ARG A 226 7.87 18.46 19.50
CA ARG A 226 7.58 19.38 20.61
C ARG A 226 6.13 19.28 21.04
N ALA A 227 5.19 19.35 20.10
CA ALA A 227 3.75 19.23 20.36
C ALA A 227 3.39 17.87 20.97
N ALA A 228 3.99 16.78 20.48
CA ALA A 228 3.75 15.41 20.96
C ALA A 228 4.20 15.20 22.42
N ASN A 229 5.15 16.00 22.90
CA ASN A 229 5.66 15.94 24.27
C ASN A 229 4.88 16.87 25.23
N LEU A 230 3.84 17.56 24.78
CA LEU A 230 3.01 18.37 25.66
C LEU A 230 2.26 17.47 26.66
N THR A 231 2.28 17.88 27.91
CA THR A 231 1.58 17.17 29.00
C THR A 231 0.86 18.18 29.89
N PRO A 232 -0.26 17.80 30.54
CA PRO A 232 -0.88 18.63 31.56
C PRO A 232 0.11 19.12 32.61
N ALA A 233 -0.07 20.37 33.07
CA ALA A 233 0.86 21.02 34.00
C ALA A 233 0.94 20.29 35.36
N THR A 234 -0.19 19.82 35.88
CA THR A 234 -0.28 19.19 37.19
C THR A 234 -0.18 17.66 37.09
N ALA A 235 0.35 17.02 38.13
CA ALA A 235 0.42 15.56 38.20
C ALA A 235 -0.98 14.91 38.19
N ALA A 236 -1.93 15.49 38.93
CA ALA A 236 -3.32 15.02 38.96
C ALA A 236 -3.96 15.02 37.57
N ALA A 237 -3.80 16.10 36.79
CA ALA A 237 -4.35 16.16 35.44
C ALA A 237 -3.65 15.18 34.48
N ARG A 238 -2.35 14.89 34.68
CA ARG A 238 -1.65 13.85 33.89
C ARG A 238 -2.20 12.46 34.18
N ASP A 239 -2.47 12.15 35.44
CA ASP A 239 -2.99 10.83 35.82
C ASP A 239 -4.44 10.66 35.39
N GLU A 240 -5.25 11.72 35.50
CA GLU A 240 -6.61 11.75 34.97
C GLU A 240 -6.63 11.52 33.44
N LEU A 241 -5.79 12.24 32.68
CA LEU A 241 -5.66 12.04 31.23
C LEU A 241 -5.27 10.60 30.88
N ARG A 242 -4.34 10.01 31.62
CA ARG A 242 -3.92 8.61 31.43
C ARG A 242 -5.07 7.63 31.69
N GLN A 243 -5.85 7.85 32.75
CA GLN A 243 -7.00 7.01 33.09
C GLN A 243 -8.09 7.11 32.03
N GLN A 244 -8.44 8.33 31.60
CA GLN A 244 -9.43 8.55 30.54
C GLN A 244 -8.96 7.91 29.22
N TRP A 245 -7.67 8.02 28.90
CA TRP A 245 -7.10 7.42 27.71
C TRP A 245 -7.16 5.89 27.73
N ALA A 246 -6.73 5.27 28.83
CA ALA A 246 -6.80 3.83 29.01
C ALA A 246 -8.25 3.33 28.90
N HIS A 247 -9.20 4.06 29.49
CA HIS A 247 -10.62 3.74 29.39
C HIS A 247 -11.14 3.84 27.95
N ALA A 248 -10.77 4.91 27.22
CA ALA A 248 -11.17 5.09 25.83
C ALA A 248 -10.62 4.00 24.90
N LEU A 249 -9.38 3.54 25.13
CA LEU A 249 -8.81 2.41 24.39
C LEU A 249 -9.51 1.10 24.72
N GLN A 250 -9.83 0.84 25.99
CA GLN A 250 -10.57 -0.37 26.41
C GLN A 250 -11.97 -0.45 25.78
N GLN A 251 -12.69 0.68 25.71
CA GLN A 251 -14.03 0.72 25.12
C GLN A 251 -14.07 0.37 23.63
N ARG A 252 -12.94 0.50 22.90
CA ARG A 252 -12.89 0.17 21.47
C ARG A 252 -12.82 -1.32 21.16
N GLY A 253 -12.64 -2.18 22.16
CA GLY A 253 -12.52 -3.63 21.94
C GLY A 253 -11.09 -4.06 21.58
N ALA A 254 -10.96 -5.27 21.03
CA ALA A 254 -9.75 -6.08 20.90
C ALA A 254 -8.39 -5.33 20.81
N ARG A 255 -7.37 -5.84 21.52
CA ARG A 255 -5.99 -5.34 21.44
C ARG A 255 -5.47 -5.49 20.00
N THR A 256 -5.37 -4.38 19.29
CA THR A 256 -4.73 -4.28 18.00
C THR A 256 -3.32 -3.70 18.16
N GLU A 257 -2.45 -3.92 17.17
CA GLU A 257 -1.12 -3.31 17.17
C GLU A 257 -1.18 -1.77 17.23
N ALA A 258 -2.24 -1.19 16.64
CA ALA A 258 -2.51 0.25 16.69
C ALA A 258 -2.83 0.69 18.12
N ALA A 259 -3.76 0.00 18.79
CA ALA A 259 -4.15 0.31 20.16
C ALA A 259 -2.98 0.12 21.15
N ASP A 260 -2.15 -0.91 20.98
CA ASP A 260 -0.97 -1.15 21.80
C ASP A 260 0.06 -0.02 21.63
N GLN A 261 0.34 0.40 20.39
CA GLN A 261 1.20 1.55 20.13
C GLN A 261 0.60 2.85 20.69
N ALA A 262 -0.73 3.02 20.60
CA ALA A 262 -1.43 4.18 21.11
C ALA A 262 -1.38 4.28 22.64
N ALA A 263 -1.44 3.13 23.32
CA ALA A 263 -1.24 3.04 24.76
C ALA A 263 0.20 3.42 25.15
N GLU A 264 1.20 2.99 24.36
CA GLU A 264 2.62 3.27 24.61
C GLU A 264 2.95 4.77 24.50
N ILE A 265 2.48 5.44 23.43
CA ILE A 265 2.86 6.84 23.16
C ILE A 265 1.94 7.87 23.82
N GLY A 266 0.71 7.48 24.18
CA GLY A 266 -0.28 8.35 24.81
C GLY A 266 -1.11 9.21 23.83
N PRO A 267 -2.16 9.88 24.33
CA PRO A 267 -3.18 10.49 23.48
C PRO A 267 -2.67 11.73 22.73
N VAL A 268 -1.84 12.57 23.36
CA VAL A 268 -1.29 13.79 22.74
C VAL A 268 -0.36 13.42 21.58
N ALA A 269 0.59 12.52 21.84
CA ALA A 269 1.52 12.06 20.81
C ALA A 269 0.79 11.38 19.66
N TRP A 270 -0.19 10.51 19.95
CA TRP A 270 -1.02 9.88 18.91
C TRP A 270 -1.68 10.92 18.02
N LEU A 271 -2.38 11.90 18.61
CA LEU A 271 -3.07 12.96 17.87
C LEU A 271 -2.12 13.77 16.98
N VAL A 272 -0.95 14.15 17.51
CA VAL A 272 0.06 14.91 16.76
C VAL A 272 0.62 14.10 15.59
N TRP A 273 0.98 12.84 15.80
CA TRP A 273 1.52 11.99 14.74
C TRP A 273 0.47 11.66 13.68
N THR A 274 -0.81 11.51 14.05
CA THR A 274 -1.90 11.38 13.08
C THR A 274 -2.00 12.61 12.17
N VAL A 275 -1.89 13.83 12.72
CA VAL A 275 -1.92 15.07 11.92
C VAL A 275 -0.64 15.24 11.08
N TYR A 276 0.51 14.79 11.60
CA TYR A 276 1.79 14.86 10.90
C TYR A 276 1.88 13.94 9.68
N ASP A 277 1.27 12.74 9.74
CA ASP A 277 1.32 11.73 8.68
C ASP A 277 0.93 12.36 7.32
N GLY A 278 -0.14 13.17 7.33
CA GLY A 278 -0.56 14.02 6.21
C GLY A 278 -1.38 13.29 5.14
N ASP A 279 -1.38 11.97 5.14
CA ASP A 279 -2.13 11.12 4.20
C ASP A 279 -3.54 10.77 4.71
N LEU A 280 -3.81 10.99 6.00
CA LEU A 280 -5.11 10.72 6.64
C LEU A 280 -6.03 11.94 6.54
N ASP A 281 -7.33 11.72 6.28
CA ASP A 281 -8.34 12.77 6.39
C ASP A 281 -8.57 13.12 7.86
N VAL A 282 -7.79 14.10 8.34
CA VAL A 282 -7.85 14.63 9.70
C VAL A 282 -8.79 15.83 9.85
N SER A 283 -9.64 16.12 8.85
CA SER A 283 -10.56 17.27 8.90
C SER A 283 -11.49 17.22 10.12
N LEU A 284 -11.89 16.01 10.55
CA LEU A 284 -12.69 15.79 11.76
C LEU A 284 -11.92 16.09 13.07
N LEU A 285 -10.59 16.01 13.03
CA LEU A 285 -9.74 16.29 14.20
C LEU A 285 -9.51 17.79 14.40
N LEU A 286 -9.61 18.59 13.35
CA LEU A 286 -9.32 20.03 13.38
C LEU A 286 -10.57 20.93 13.54
N ARG A 287 -11.78 20.37 13.44
CA ARG A 287 -13.05 21.05 13.71
C ARG A 287 -13.41 21.01 15.20
#